data_AF-A0A2D6M1K5-F1
#
_entry.id   AF-A0A2D6M1K5-F1
#
_cell.length_a   1.000
_cell.length_b   1.000
_cell.length_c   1.000
_cell.angle_alpha   90.00
_cell.angle_beta   90.00
_cell.angle_gamma   90.00
#
_symmetry.space_group_name_H-M   'P 1'
#
loop_
_entity.id
_entity.type
_entity.pdbx_description
1 polymer ?
#
loop_
_entity_poly.entity_id
_entity_poly.type
_entity_poly.pdbx_seq_one_letter_code
_entity_poly.pdbx_strand_id
1 'polypeptide(L)'
;MNLIAVLKESFFLLLKEPKLFLPKIIVAFLYGFGMLAIAFLSLNTILPFVGGEVDPAMASALSVQLPIVLGLLVYTILVLAIDVLVNAMYPVMVRDFKQGSRISFRSALSFASKKFLVIFPAILVADLAVSIPFALLSTILILTGNTFGLAISFALFLIVSFVLIVLFYVVYPVSVLKEKNFVSALLGSLKIGSKNMKQLSIPSLIPFSLSLINFGLAFLAENPAFLIAFLMLRFLIALVATYHMVLNPSVYFALQNGVEK
;
A
#
# COMPACT_ATOMS: atom_id res chain seq x y z
N MET A 1 1.40 8.05 20.14
CA MET A 1 0.70 9.14 19.45
C MET A 1 -0.78 8.80 19.35
N ASN A 2 -1.67 9.74 19.67
CA ASN A 2 -3.12 9.56 19.50
C ASN A 2 -3.50 9.82 18.02
N LEU A 3 -4.47 9.06 17.48
CA LEU A 3 -5.03 9.26 16.15
C LEU A 3 -5.45 10.71 15.90
N ILE A 4 -6.07 11.35 16.90
CA ILE A 4 -6.52 12.75 16.79
C ILE A 4 -5.33 13.70 16.55
N ALA A 5 -4.20 13.46 17.22
CA ALA A 5 -3.00 14.27 17.03
C ALA A 5 -2.42 14.08 15.62
N VAL A 6 -2.34 12.83 15.15
CA VAL A 6 -1.90 12.49 13.78
C VAL A 6 -2.77 13.21 12.74
N LEU A 7 -4.09 13.17 12.90
CA LEU A 7 -5.02 13.83 12.00
C LEU A 7 -4.85 15.35 12.04
N LYS A 8 -4.81 15.95 13.24
CA LYS A 8 -4.63 17.40 13.40
C LYS A 8 -3.35 17.89 12.73
N GLU A 9 -2.24 17.19 12.94
CA GLU A 9 -0.96 17.53 12.31
C GLU A 9 -0.96 17.29 10.80
N SER A 10 -1.61 16.22 10.33
CA SER A 10 -1.78 15.94 8.89
C SER A 10 -2.56 17.07 8.20
N PHE A 11 -3.67 17.51 8.78
CA PHE A 11 -4.47 18.62 8.27
C PHE A 11 -3.72 19.96 8.32
N PHE A 12 -3.01 20.23 9.41
CA PHE A 12 -2.17 21.42 9.51
C PHE A 12 -1.09 21.44 8.41
N LEU A 13 -0.44 20.31 8.16
CA LEU A 13 0.55 20.17 7.10
C LEU A 13 -0.08 20.32 5.70
N LEU A 14 -1.29 19.79 5.48
CA LEU A 14 -2.04 19.96 4.24
C LEU A 14 -2.33 21.43 3.94
N LEU A 15 -2.78 22.18 4.96
CA LEU A 15 -3.07 23.61 4.83
C LEU A 15 -1.79 24.41 4.57
N LYS A 16 -0.69 24.02 5.21
CA LYS A 16 0.61 24.69 5.06
C LYS A 16 1.23 24.44 3.69
N GLU A 17 1.25 23.19 3.23
CA GLU A 17 1.93 22.81 1.99
C GLU A 17 1.18 21.69 1.24
N PRO A 18 0.08 22.01 0.52
CA PRO A 18 -0.81 21.02 -0.10
C PRO A 18 -0.13 20.18 -1.18
N LYS A 19 0.97 20.68 -1.77
CA LYS A 19 1.76 19.97 -2.78
C LYS A 19 2.36 18.66 -2.27
N LEU A 20 2.60 18.54 -0.96
CA LEU A 20 3.09 17.28 -0.36
C LEU A 20 2.06 16.14 -0.47
N PHE A 21 0.77 16.45 -0.59
CA PHE A 21 -0.31 15.47 -0.51
C PHE A 21 -0.77 14.98 -1.88
N LEU A 22 -0.64 15.82 -2.91
CA LEU A 22 -1.16 15.53 -4.25
C LEU A 22 -0.71 14.16 -4.81
N PRO A 23 0.57 13.75 -4.72
CA PRO A 23 1.00 12.44 -5.22
C PRO A 23 0.29 11.27 -4.52
N LYS A 24 0.13 11.33 -3.19
CA LYS A 24 -0.53 10.27 -2.42
C LYS A 24 -2.03 10.25 -2.59
N ILE A 25 -2.65 11.41 -2.81
CA ILE A 25 -4.08 11.46 -3.19
C ILE A 25 -4.27 10.68 -4.48
N ILE A 26 -3.48 10.96 -5.53
CA ILE A 26 -3.57 10.24 -6.82
C ILE A 26 -3.43 8.73 -6.61
N VAL A 27 -2.39 8.30 -5.90
CA VAL A 27 -2.16 6.87 -5.61
C VAL A 27 -3.32 6.26 -4.82
N ALA A 28 -3.83 6.95 -3.80
CA ALA A 28 -4.93 6.44 -3.00
C ALA A 28 -6.19 6.21 -3.85
N PHE A 29 -6.51 7.14 -4.75
CA PHE A 29 -7.64 7.00 -5.68
C PHE A 29 -7.42 5.91 -6.72
N LEU A 30 -6.20 5.73 -7.24
CA LEU A 30 -5.87 4.60 -8.12
C LEU A 30 -6.09 3.25 -7.43
N TYR A 31 -5.60 3.08 -6.21
CA TYR A 31 -5.92 1.89 -5.42
C TYR A 31 -7.42 1.80 -5.11
N GLY A 32 -8.11 2.92 -4.97
CA GLY A 32 -9.55 2.99 -4.77
C GLY A 32 -10.34 2.39 -5.91
N PHE A 33 -10.03 2.81 -7.14
CA PHE A 33 -10.62 2.26 -8.34
C PHE A 33 -10.39 0.74 -8.45
N GLY A 34 -9.17 0.28 -8.20
CA GLY A 34 -8.84 -1.15 -8.20
C GLY A 34 -9.64 -1.94 -7.16
N MET A 35 -9.77 -1.42 -5.93
CA MET A 35 -10.55 -2.08 -4.89
C MET A 35 -12.04 -2.16 -5.22
N LEU A 36 -12.64 -1.11 -5.79
CA LEU A 36 -14.03 -1.15 -6.24
C LEU A 36 -14.24 -2.17 -7.35
N ALA A 37 -13.31 -2.23 -8.32
CA ALA A 37 -13.37 -3.22 -9.40
C ALA A 37 -13.24 -4.66 -8.88
N ILE A 38 -12.31 -4.91 -7.94
CA ILE A 38 -12.14 -6.22 -7.30
C ILE A 38 -13.39 -6.59 -6.48
N ALA A 39 -13.95 -5.66 -5.71
CA ALA A 39 -15.16 -5.90 -4.93
C ALA A 39 -16.35 -6.23 -5.84
N PHE A 40 -16.55 -5.45 -6.91
CA PHE A 40 -17.58 -5.69 -7.91
C PHE A 40 -17.45 -7.08 -8.55
N LEU A 41 -16.26 -7.46 -9.01
CA LEU A 41 -16.02 -8.81 -9.55
C LEU A 41 -16.22 -9.88 -8.48
N SER A 42 -15.73 -9.68 -7.27
CA SER A 42 -15.86 -10.68 -6.21
C SER A 42 -17.33 -10.96 -5.89
N LEU A 43 -18.19 -9.93 -5.82
CA LEU A 43 -19.62 -10.05 -5.52
C LEU A 43 -20.42 -10.62 -6.69
N ASN A 44 -20.19 -10.13 -7.92
CA ASN A 44 -21.02 -10.47 -9.07
C ASN A 44 -20.52 -11.68 -9.85
N THR A 45 -19.29 -12.09 -9.57
CA THR A 45 -18.63 -13.19 -10.27
C THR A 45 -18.25 -14.27 -9.28
N ILE A 46 -17.30 -14.01 -8.38
CA ILE A 46 -16.63 -15.08 -7.61
C ILE A 46 -17.54 -15.70 -6.53
N LEU A 47 -18.23 -14.90 -5.74
CA LEU A 47 -19.06 -15.36 -4.61
C LEU A 47 -20.23 -16.26 -5.01
N PRO A 48 -20.98 -15.98 -6.10
CA PRO A 48 -22.00 -16.89 -6.63
C PRO A 48 -21.46 -18.29 -7.01
N PHE A 49 -20.15 -18.44 -7.21
CA PHE A 49 -19.50 -19.72 -7.51
C PHE A 49 -19.03 -20.49 -6.27
N VAL A 50 -19.07 -19.87 -5.08
CA VAL A 50 -18.67 -20.52 -3.83
C VAL A 50 -19.84 -21.35 -3.28
N GLY A 51 -19.82 -22.66 -3.54
CA GLY A 51 -20.74 -23.63 -2.93
C GLY A 51 -21.68 -24.38 -3.87
N GLY A 52 -21.54 -24.24 -5.20
CA GLY A 52 -22.29 -25.02 -6.20
C GLY A 52 -21.41 -25.94 -7.03
N GLU A 53 -22.00 -26.98 -7.63
CA GLU A 53 -21.34 -27.79 -8.66
C GLU A 53 -20.96 -26.89 -9.85
N VAL A 54 -19.71 -26.98 -10.32
CA VAL A 54 -19.24 -26.20 -11.47
C VAL A 54 -19.86 -26.79 -12.75
N ASP A 55 -20.95 -26.19 -13.22
CA ASP A 55 -21.56 -26.53 -14.51
C ASP A 55 -20.55 -26.24 -15.66
N PRO A 56 -20.41 -27.09 -16.68
CA PRO A 56 -19.68 -26.79 -17.90
C PRO A 56 -19.99 -25.42 -18.54
N ALA A 57 -21.24 -24.94 -18.44
CA ALA A 57 -21.62 -23.59 -18.86
C ALA A 57 -20.92 -22.50 -18.02
N MET A 58 -20.65 -22.77 -16.74
CA MET A 58 -19.94 -21.88 -15.82
C MET A 58 -18.42 -21.83 -16.11
N ALA A 59 -17.82 -22.93 -16.55
CA ALA A 59 -16.43 -22.93 -17.01
C ALA A 59 -16.21 -22.02 -18.25
N SER A 60 -17.22 -21.95 -19.13
CA SER A 60 -17.20 -21.04 -20.27
C SER A 60 -17.29 -19.56 -19.85
N ALA A 61 -18.08 -19.23 -18.81
CA ALA A 61 -18.18 -17.87 -18.28
C ALA A 61 -16.86 -17.39 -17.62
N LEU A 62 -16.15 -18.29 -16.93
CA LEU A 62 -14.82 -18.03 -16.38
C LEU A 62 -13.79 -17.69 -17.47
N SER A 63 -13.86 -18.35 -18.63
CA SER A 63 -12.96 -18.07 -19.76
C SER A 63 -13.13 -16.64 -20.32
N VAL A 64 -14.36 -16.10 -20.28
CA VAL A 64 -14.67 -14.73 -20.70
C VAL A 64 -14.18 -13.69 -19.68
N GLN A 65 -14.04 -14.08 -18.42
CA GLN A 65 -13.61 -13.20 -17.33
C GLN A 65 -12.10 -13.20 -17.09
N LEU A 66 -11.39 -14.21 -17.58
CA LEU A 66 -9.93 -14.30 -17.49
C LEU A 66 -9.22 -13.03 -18.00
N PRO A 67 -9.59 -12.43 -19.16
CA PRO A 67 -9.01 -11.16 -19.61
C PRO A 67 -9.20 -10.01 -18.63
N ILE A 68 -10.35 -9.95 -17.93
CA ILE A 68 -10.64 -8.91 -16.94
C ILE A 68 -9.74 -9.09 -15.71
N VAL A 69 -9.61 -10.32 -15.22
CA VAL A 69 -8.73 -10.64 -14.08
C VAL A 69 -7.27 -10.34 -14.41
N LEU A 70 -6.80 -10.72 -15.61
CA LEU A 70 -5.46 -10.37 -16.08
C LEU A 70 -5.28 -8.86 -16.23
N GLY A 71 -6.30 -8.16 -16.72
CA GLY A 71 -6.32 -6.69 -16.80
C GLY A 71 -6.17 -6.04 -15.42
N LEU A 72 -6.86 -6.56 -14.40
CA LEU A 72 -6.73 -6.09 -13.01
C LEU A 72 -5.38 -6.41 -12.40
N LEU A 73 -4.76 -7.55 -12.74
CA LEU A 73 -3.41 -7.87 -12.33
C LEU A 73 -2.42 -6.86 -12.89
N VAL A 74 -2.49 -6.58 -14.19
CA VAL A 74 -1.65 -5.56 -14.85
C VAL A 74 -1.89 -4.18 -14.24
N TYR A 75 -3.16 -3.82 -14.02
CA TYR A 75 -3.52 -2.58 -13.35
C TYR A 75 -2.88 -2.47 -11.96
N THR A 76 -2.96 -3.53 -11.15
CA THR A 76 -2.40 -3.55 -9.79
C THR A 76 -0.87 -3.36 -9.82
N ILE A 77 -0.18 -4.01 -10.75
CA ILE A 77 1.28 -3.84 -10.96
C ILE A 77 1.61 -2.39 -11.37
N LEU A 78 0.82 -1.78 -12.25
CA LEU A 78 1.01 -0.38 -12.65
C LEU A 78 0.78 0.58 -11.49
N VAL A 79 -0.28 0.39 -10.70
CA VAL A 79 -0.53 1.21 -9.51
C VAL A 79 0.57 1.05 -8.49
N LEU A 80 1.09 -0.17 -8.28
CA LEU A 80 2.25 -0.42 -7.43
C LEU A 80 3.48 0.34 -7.94
N ALA A 81 3.75 0.32 -9.25
CA ALA A 81 4.86 1.06 -9.84
C ALA A 81 4.73 2.57 -9.60
N ILE A 82 3.53 3.13 -9.77
CA ILE A 82 3.24 4.54 -9.49
C ILE A 82 3.44 4.84 -7.99
N ASP A 83 2.96 3.99 -7.09
CA ASP A 83 3.14 4.19 -5.64
C ASP A 83 4.62 4.18 -5.25
N VAL A 84 5.40 3.25 -5.79
CA VAL A 84 6.85 3.19 -5.56
C VAL A 84 7.54 4.47 -6.02
N LEU A 85 7.20 4.98 -7.21
CA LEU A 85 7.72 6.27 -7.70
C LEU A 85 7.34 7.41 -6.77
N VAL A 86 6.07 7.51 -6.38
CA VAL A 86 5.57 8.55 -5.47
C VAL A 86 6.29 8.49 -4.12
N ASN A 87 6.45 7.29 -3.55
CA ASN A 87 7.18 7.10 -2.30
C ASN A 87 8.66 7.54 -2.42
N ALA A 88 9.31 7.27 -3.55
CA ALA A 88 10.68 7.71 -3.80
C ALA A 88 10.81 9.23 -4.04
N MET A 89 9.71 9.94 -4.37
CA MET A 89 9.69 11.41 -4.49
C MET A 89 9.72 12.10 -3.12
N TYR A 90 9.14 11.50 -2.08
CA TYR A 90 8.97 12.13 -0.77
C TYR A 90 10.27 12.60 -0.11
N PRO A 91 11.38 11.83 -0.11
CA PRO A 91 12.64 12.30 0.47
C PRO A 91 13.11 13.64 -0.11
N VAL A 92 12.94 13.85 -1.42
CA VAL A 92 13.31 15.09 -2.11
C VAL A 92 12.33 16.21 -1.73
N MET A 93 11.03 15.94 -1.80
CA MET A 93 10.00 16.94 -1.47
C MET A 93 10.08 17.40 -0.02
N VAL A 94 10.36 16.48 0.91
CA VAL A 94 10.54 16.77 2.35
C VAL A 94 11.81 17.56 2.59
N ARG A 95 12.91 17.25 1.90
CA ARG A 95 14.15 18.05 1.97
C ARG A 95 13.88 19.48 1.50
N ASP A 96 13.26 19.63 0.34
CA ASP A 96 12.96 20.93 -0.25
C ASP A 96 12.06 21.76 0.69
N PHE A 97 11.04 21.13 1.30
CA PHE A 97 10.18 21.74 2.33
C PHE A 97 10.95 22.17 3.58
N LYS A 98 11.83 21.31 4.13
CA LYS A 98 12.63 21.63 5.32
C LYS A 98 13.65 22.75 5.08
N GLN A 99 14.12 22.90 3.84
CA GLN A 99 15.03 23.97 3.44
C GLN A 99 14.30 25.29 3.10
N GLY A 100 12.97 25.34 3.23
CA GLY A 100 12.17 26.52 2.85
C GLY A 100 12.12 26.80 1.35
N SER A 101 12.57 25.85 0.53
CA SER A 101 12.58 25.95 -0.93
C SER A 101 11.23 25.51 -1.51
N ARG A 102 10.93 25.96 -2.73
CA ARG A 102 9.67 25.64 -3.40
C ARG A 102 9.68 24.17 -3.86
N ILE A 103 8.71 23.38 -3.42
CA ILE A 103 8.60 21.96 -3.80
C ILE A 103 8.47 21.82 -5.33
N SER A 104 9.40 21.10 -5.94
CA SER A 104 9.44 20.82 -7.39
C SER A 104 9.14 19.35 -7.69
N PHE A 105 7.94 19.08 -8.20
CA PHE A 105 7.56 17.72 -8.63
C PHE A 105 8.46 17.17 -9.72
N ARG A 106 8.92 18.02 -10.66
CA ARG A 106 9.80 17.60 -11.75
C ARG A 106 11.15 17.13 -11.23
N SER A 107 11.72 17.85 -10.26
CA SER A 107 12.97 17.45 -9.61
C SER A 107 12.82 16.14 -8.85
N ALA A 108 11.76 16.05 -8.04
CA ALA A 108 11.46 14.84 -7.25
C ALA A 108 11.21 13.62 -8.14
N LEU A 109 10.43 13.75 -9.21
CA LEU A 109 10.12 12.68 -10.15
C LEU A 109 11.37 12.23 -10.93
N SER A 110 12.18 13.17 -11.42
CA SER A 110 13.46 12.87 -12.08
C SER A 110 14.37 12.05 -11.17
N PHE A 111 14.47 12.42 -9.90
CA PHE A 111 15.27 11.70 -8.92
C PHE A 111 14.70 10.31 -8.60
N ALA A 112 13.39 10.23 -8.35
CA ALA A 112 12.68 8.98 -8.10
C ALA A 112 12.83 7.99 -9.27
N SER A 113 12.71 8.48 -10.51
CA SER A 113 12.83 7.65 -11.73
C SER A 113 14.20 7.00 -11.85
N LYS A 114 15.28 7.70 -11.46
CA LYS A 114 16.64 7.12 -11.46
C LYS A 114 16.81 6.01 -10.43
N LYS A 115 16.06 6.05 -9.33
CA LYS A 115 16.07 5.04 -8.26
C LYS A 115 15.00 3.96 -8.44
N PHE A 116 14.06 4.16 -9.36
CA PHE A 116 12.93 3.26 -9.60
C PHE A 116 13.37 1.82 -9.87
N LEU A 117 14.34 1.62 -10.77
CA LEU A 117 14.83 0.28 -11.13
C LEU A 117 15.53 -0.45 -9.97
N VAL A 118 15.91 0.24 -8.90
CA VAL A 118 16.49 -0.37 -7.70
C VAL A 118 15.41 -0.75 -6.69
N ILE A 119 14.37 0.08 -6.56
CA ILE A 119 13.35 -0.04 -5.51
C ILE A 119 12.15 -0.89 -5.98
N PHE A 120 11.71 -0.70 -7.22
CA PHE A 120 10.50 -1.36 -7.73
C PHE A 120 10.61 -2.89 -7.76
N PRO A 121 11.70 -3.50 -8.29
CA PRO A 121 11.83 -4.96 -8.26
C PRO A 121 11.81 -5.54 -6.84
N ALA A 122 12.36 -4.81 -5.85
CA ALA A 122 12.33 -5.21 -4.44
C ALA A 122 10.91 -5.44 -3.94
N ILE A 123 10.09 -4.43 -4.17
CA ILE A 123 8.74 -4.34 -3.66
C ILE A 123 7.85 -5.28 -4.44
N LEU A 124 8.04 -5.37 -5.76
CA LEU A 124 7.35 -6.34 -6.60
C LEU A 124 7.65 -7.78 -6.16
N VAL A 125 8.91 -8.15 -5.95
CA VAL A 125 9.26 -9.50 -5.49
C VAL A 125 8.68 -9.78 -4.11
N ALA A 126 8.75 -8.83 -3.18
CA ALA A 126 8.17 -8.99 -1.84
C ALA A 126 6.64 -9.15 -1.90
N ASP A 127 5.96 -8.35 -2.72
CA ASP A 127 4.52 -8.43 -2.94
C ASP A 127 4.13 -9.78 -3.56
N LEU A 128 4.79 -10.19 -4.64
CA LEU A 128 4.54 -11.48 -5.30
C LEU A 128 4.83 -12.68 -4.39
N ALA A 129 5.88 -12.61 -3.57
CA ALA A 129 6.24 -13.68 -2.64
C ALA A 129 5.18 -13.92 -1.55
N VAL A 130 4.31 -12.94 -1.28
CA VAL A 130 3.18 -13.08 -0.34
C VAL A 130 1.88 -13.34 -1.08
N SER A 131 1.61 -12.60 -2.14
CA SER A 131 0.35 -12.65 -2.88
C SER A 131 0.17 -13.96 -3.65
N ILE A 132 1.22 -14.52 -4.26
CA ILE A 132 1.11 -15.80 -5.01
C ILE A 132 0.77 -16.97 -4.09
N PRO A 133 1.54 -17.25 -3.00
CA PRO A 133 1.20 -18.34 -2.09
C PRO A 133 -0.20 -18.18 -1.48
N PHE A 134 -0.58 -16.95 -1.12
CA PHE A 134 -1.91 -16.67 -0.61
C PHE A 134 -3.00 -16.97 -1.63
N ALA A 135 -2.83 -16.53 -2.89
CA ALA A 135 -3.79 -16.80 -3.96
C ALA A 135 -3.94 -18.31 -4.24
N LEU A 136 -2.83 -19.05 -4.29
CA LEU A 136 -2.84 -20.50 -4.49
C LEU A 136 -3.54 -21.22 -3.34
N LEU A 137 -3.19 -20.89 -2.09
CA LEU A 137 -3.80 -21.47 -0.90
C LEU A 137 -5.29 -21.14 -0.82
N SER A 138 -5.67 -19.89 -1.07
CA SER A 138 -7.08 -19.46 -1.09
C SER A 138 -7.88 -20.21 -2.15
N THR A 139 -7.31 -20.42 -3.33
CA THR A 139 -7.96 -21.18 -4.42
C THR A 139 -8.24 -22.62 -3.99
N ILE A 140 -7.25 -23.31 -3.40
CA ILE A 140 -7.42 -24.68 -2.89
C ILE A 140 -8.51 -24.74 -1.81
N LEU A 141 -8.52 -23.78 -0.90
CA LEU A 141 -9.48 -23.72 0.20
C LEU A 141 -10.91 -23.43 -0.28
N ILE A 142 -11.06 -22.59 -1.31
CA ILE A 142 -12.35 -22.35 -1.98
C ILE A 142 -12.83 -23.62 -2.66
N LEU A 143 -11.97 -24.30 -3.44
CA LEU A 143 -12.32 -25.54 -4.16
C LEU A 143 -12.69 -26.70 -3.24
N THR A 144 -12.17 -26.71 -2.01
CA THR A 144 -12.48 -27.73 -0.99
C THR A 144 -13.65 -27.34 -0.09
N GLY A 145 -14.24 -26.15 -0.28
CA GLY A 145 -15.32 -25.64 0.58
C GLY A 145 -14.89 -25.34 2.03
N ASN A 146 -13.59 -25.25 2.30
CA ASN A 146 -13.06 -25.08 3.66
C ASN A 146 -13.06 -23.59 4.06
N THR A 147 -14.23 -23.08 4.44
CA THR A 147 -14.44 -21.68 4.84
C THR A 147 -13.64 -21.27 6.07
N PHE A 148 -13.46 -22.16 7.05
CA PHE A 148 -12.64 -21.91 8.23
C PHE A 148 -11.16 -21.74 7.87
N GLY A 149 -10.63 -22.64 7.03
CA GLY A 149 -9.27 -22.53 6.51
C GLY A 149 -9.07 -21.25 5.71
N LEU A 150 -10.05 -20.84 4.90
CA LEU A 150 -10.02 -19.59 4.15
C LEU A 150 -9.92 -18.37 5.08
N ALA A 151 -10.71 -18.35 6.16
CA ALA A 151 -10.65 -17.28 7.17
C ALA A 151 -9.27 -17.20 7.85
N ILE A 152 -8.67 -18.34 8.20
CA ILE A 152 -7.30 -18.40 8.76
C ILE A 152 -6.29 -17.89 7.74
N SER A 153 -6.37 -18.35 6.49
CA SER A 153 -5.45 -17.93 5.42
C SER A 153 -5.51 -16.42 5.21
N PHE A 154 -6.72 -15.85 5.18
CA PHE A 154 -6.92 -14.41 5.06
C PHE A 154 -6.32 -13.65 6.26
N ALA A 155 -6.56 -14.11 7.49
CA ALA A 155 -5.96 -13.51 8.67
C ALA A 155 -4.42 -13.53 8.64
N LEU A 156 -3.82 -14.65 8.22
CA LEU A 156 -2.37 -14.77 8.05
C LEU A 156 -1.84 -13.82 6.98
N PHE A 157 -2.54 -13.70 5.85
CA PHE A 157 -2.20 -12.75 4.79
C PHE A 157 -2.20 -11.30 5.31
N LEU A 158 -3.20 -10.91 6.11
CA LEU A 158 -3.24 -9.59 6.74
C LEU A 158 -2.06 -9.36 7.68
N ILE A 159 -1.71 -10.34 8.51
CA ILE A 159 -0.57 -10.25 9.43
C ILE A 159 0.74 -10.10 8.66
N VAL A 160 0.99 -10.95 7.66
CA VAL A 160 2.20 -10.91 6.86
C VAL A 160 2.30 -9.59 6.08
N SER A 161 1.20 -9.14 5.48
CA SER A 161 1.13 -7.85 4.78
C SER A 161 1.43 -6.68 5.71
N PHE A 162 0.91 -6.70 6.94
CA PHE A 162 1.22 -5.68 7.94
C PHE A 162 2.70 -5.69 8.32
N VAL A 163 3.28 -6.87 8.57
CA VAL A 163 4.72 -7.01 8.88
C VAL A 163 5.55 -6.48 7.72
N LEU A 164 5.21 -6.80 6.47
CA LEU A 164 5.88 -6.24 5.29
C LEU A 164 5.77 -4.72 5.25
N ILE A 165 4.58 -4.14 5.44
CA ILE A 165 4.42 -2.68 5.45
C ILE A 165 5.35 -2.03 6.49
N VAL A 166 5.45 -2.61 7.70
CA VAL A 166 6.32 -2.06 8.75
C VAL A 166 7.80 -2.22 8.40
N LEU A 167 8.21 -3.37 7.85
CA LEU A 167 9.60 -3.62 7.44
C LEU A 167 10.01 -2.73 6.27
N PHE A 168 9.10 -2.52 5.31
CA PHE A 168 9.32 -1.68 4.14
C PHE A 168 9.09 -0.19 4.40
N TYR A 169 8.56 0.17 5.58
CA TYR A 169 8.38 1.56 5.99
C TYR A 169 9.67 2.36 5.85
N VAL A 170 10.81 1.81 6.27
CA VAL A 170 12.11 2.52 6.25
C VAL A 170 12.91 2.22 4.97
N VAL A 171 12.40 1.37 4.07
CA VAL A 171 13.07 1.02 2.80
C VAL A 171 13.27 2.23 1.93
N TYR A 172 12.22 3.04 1.74
CA TYR A 172 12.29 4.20 0.87
C TYR A 172 13.37 5.21 1.27
N PRO A 173 13.42 5.73 2.51
CA PRO A 173 14.48 6.66 2.89
C PRO A 173 15.89 6.05 2.82
N VAL A 174 16.09 4.78 3.22
CA VAL A 174 17.41 4.11 3.16
C VAL A 174 17.89 3.91 1.73
N SER A 175 17.05 3.35 0.88
CA SER A 175 17.38 2.98 -0.50
C SER A 175 17.59 4.20 -1.38
N VAL A 176 16.84 5.27 -1.11
CA VAL A 176 16.92 6.51 -1.87
C VAL A 176 18.15 7.33 -1.46
N LEU A 177 18.49 7.37 -0.16
CA LEU A 177 19.54 8.27 0.36
C LEU A 177 20.94 7.64 0.45
N LYS A 178 21.06 6.33 0.68
CA LYS A 178 22.36 5.70 0.99
C LYS A 178 22.84 4.68 -0.03
N GLU A 179 21.96 3.79 -0.46
CA GLU A 179 22.41 2.57 -1.14
C GLU A 179 22.45 2.70 -2.67
N LYS A 180 23.47 2.07 -3.27
CA LYS A 180 23.64 2.01 -4.73
C LYS A 180 23.00 0.77 -5.36
N ASN A 181 22.78 -0.30 -4.59
CA ASN A 181 22.28 -1.58 -5.09
C ASN A 181 21.04 -2.07 -4.31
N PHE A 182 20.25 -2.94 -4.96
CA PHE A 182 18.96 -3.41 -4.46
C PHE A 182 19.08 -4.25 -3.18
N VAL A 183 20.01 -5.21 -3.17
CA VAL A 183 20.14 -6.16 -2.06
C VAL A 183 20.59 -5.46 -0.79
N SER A 184 21.53 -4.51 -0.87
CA SER A 184 21.98 -3.74 0.30
C SER A 184 20.88 -2.83 0.83
N ALA A 185 20.10 -2.20 -0.07
CA ALA A 185 18.90 -1.44 0.29
C ALA A 185 17.89 -2.29 1.07
N LEU A 186 17.59 -3.50 0.60
CA LEU A 186 16.66 -4.41 1.26
C LEU A 186 17.17 -4.85 2.64
N LEU A 187 18.39 -5.38 2.70
CA LEU A 187 18.98 -5.88 3.95
C LEU A 187 19.18 -4.77 4.98
N GLY A 188 19.63 -3.59 4.55
CA GLY A 188 19.79 -2.43 5.42
C GLY A 188 18.47 -1.99 6.05
N SER A 189 17.40 -2.04 5.26
CA SER A 189 16.07 -1.65 5.71
C SER A 189 15.43 -2.68 6.62
N LEU A 190 15.60 -3.98 6.32
CA LEU A 190 15.20 -5.06 7.23
C LEU A 190 15.93 -4.94 8.57
N LYS A 191 17.23 -4.64 8.58
CA LYS A 191 18.03 -4.46 9.80
C LYS A 191 17.53 -3.27 10.64
N ILE A 192 17.21 -2.14 10.02
CA ILE A 192 16.70 -0.97 10.75
C ILE A 192 15.25 -1.19 11.20
N GLY A 193 14.41 -1.76 10.33
CA GLY A 193 13.01 -2.05 10.59
C GLY A 193 12.81 -3.05 11.72
N SER A 194 13.56 -4.16 11.70
CA SER A 194 13.52 -5.18 12.76
C SER A 194 13.95 -4.63 14.13
N LYS A 195 15.03 -3.83 14.18
CA LYS A 195 15.49 -3.21 15.43
C LYS A 195 14.48 -2.22 16.03
N ASN A 196 13.67 -1.58 15.20
CA ASN A 196 12.75 -0.51 15.61
C ASN A 196 11.27 -0.88 15.41
N MET A 197 10.94 -2.17 15.31
CA MET A 197 9.58 -2.64 14.98
C MET A 197 8.48 -1.98 15.81
N LYS A 198 8.69 -1.81 17.13
CA LYS A 198 7.68 -1.18 18.00
C LYS A 198 7.42 0.29 17.65
N GLN A 199 8.46 1.05 17.30
CA GLN A 199 8.34 2.46 16.94
C GLN A 199 7.74 2.65 15.55
N LEU A 200 7.91 1.68 14.65
CA LEU A 200 7.42 1.74 13.27
C LEU A 200 6.02 1.12 13.10
N SER A 201 5.67 0.13 13.93
CA SER A 201 4.37 -0.56 13.88
C SER A 201 3.21 0.31 14.34
N ILE A 202 3.37 1.05 15.44
CA ILE A 202 2.35 1.96 15.98
C ILE A 202 1.88 2.98 14.93
N PRO A 203 2.78 3.74 14.27
CA PRO A 203 2.37 4.66 13.21
C PRO A 203 1.73 3.90 12.04
N SER A 204 2.34 2.81 11.57
CA SER A 204 1.83 2.03 10.43
C SER A 204 0.46 1.39 10.66
N LEU A 205 0.08 1.13 11.92
CA LEU A 205 -1.20 0.53 12.28
C LEU A 205 -2.38 1.40 11.86
N ILE A 206 -2.27 2.72 11.97
CA ILE A 206 -3.36 3.64 11.62
C ILE A 206 -3.73 3.55 10.12
N PRO A 207 -2.82 3.82 9.16
CA PRO A 207 -3.15 3.73 7.74
C PRO A 207 -3.50 2.30 7.33
N PHE A 208 -2.93 1.27 7.97
CA PHE A 208 -3.30 -0.12 7.72
C PHE A 208 -4.76 -0.40 8.11
N SER A 209 -5.16 -0.06 9.34
CA SER A 209 -6.53 -0.25 9.82
C SER A 209 -7.54 0.55 8.99
N LEU A 210 -7.22 1.81 8.65
CA LEU A 210 -8.08 2.60 7.76
C LEU A 210 -8.21 1.93 6.39
N SER A 211 -7.14 1.35 5.85
CA SER A 211 -7.18 0.63 4.57
C SER A 211 -8.02 -0.64 4.64
N LEU A 212 -8.01 -1.37 5.75
CA LEU A 212 -8.87 -2.54 5.96
C LEU A 212 -10.35 -2.16 6.03
N ILE A 213 -10.68 -1.11 6.80
CA ILE A 213 -12.06 -0.59 6.88
C ILE A 213 -12.51 -0.17 5.47
N ASN A 214 -11.65 0.53 4.75
CA ASN A 214 -11.94 0.99 3.39
C ASN A 214 -12.12 -0.15 2.39
N PHE A 215 -11.34 -1.23 2.52
CA PHE A 215 -11.52 -2.44 1.74
C PHE A 215 -12.89 -3.08 2.02
N GLY A 216 -13.30 -3.19 3.29
CA GLY A 216 -14.64 -3.66 3.65
C GLY A 216 -15.76 -2.79 3.07
N LEU A 217 -15.61 -1.46 3.13
CA LEU A 217 -16.57 -0.51 2.53
C LEU A 217 -16.70 -0.68 1.01
N ALA A 218 -15.65 -1.13 0.32
CA ALA A 218 -15.71 -1.36 -1.13
C ALA A 218 -16.77 -2.41 -1.50
N PHE A 219 -16.96 -3.44 -0.67
CA PHE A 219 -18.00 -4.47 -0.87
C PHE A 219 -19.42 -3.97 -0.56
N LEU A 220 -19.55 -2.81 0.06
CA LEU A 220 -20.85 -2.20 0.39
C LEU A 220 -21.16 -0.99 -0.50
N ALA A 221 -20.28 -0.67 -1.46
CA ALA A 221 -20.31 0.55 -2.24
C ALA A 221 -21.47 0.64 -3.25
N GLU A 222 -22.27 -0.41 -3.42
CA GLU A 222 -23.54 -0.34 -4.16
C GLU A 222 -24.53 0.62 -3.48
N ASN A 223 -24.44 0.79 -2.17
CA ASN A 223 -25.17 1.83 -1.45
C ASN A 223 -24.43 3.18 -1.55
N PRO A 224 -25.09 4.27 -2.00
CA PRO A 224 -24.46 5.58 -2.14
C PRO A 224 -23.80 6.11 -0.86
N ALA A 225 -24.37 5.81 0.32
CA ALA A 225 -23.80 6.25 1.60
C ALA A 225 -22.45 5.58 1.89
N PHE A 226 -22.32 4.29 1.58
CA PHE A 226 -21.06 3.56 1.73
C PHE A 226 -20.03 3.95 0.66
N LEU A 227 -20.47 4.27 -0.55
CA LEU A 227 -19.58 4.83 -1.58
C LEU A 227 -19.00 6.19 -1.15
N ILE A 228 -19.82 7.08 -0.61
CA ILE A 228 -19.35 8.37 -0.08
C ILE A 228 -18.37 8.13 1.09
N ALA A 229 -18.70 7.22 2.01
CA ALA A 229 -17.81 6.87 3.12
C ALA A 229 -16.47 6.30 2.62
N PHE A 230 -16.48 5.44 1.59
CA PHE A 230 -15.29 4.90 0.93
C PHE A 230 -14.41 6.02 0.35
N LEU A 231 -15.01 6.96 -0.38
CA LEU A 231 -14.28 8.09 -0.98
C LEU A 231 -13.68 9.02 0.08
N MET A 232 -14.43 9.31 1.16
CA MET A 232 -13.94 10.11 2.29
C MET A 232 -12.79 9.42 3.00
N LEU A 233 -12.89 8.10 3.21
CA LEU A 233 -11.86 7.31 3.85
C LEU A 233 -10.60 7.19 2.96
N ARG A 234 -10.76 7.15 1.63
CA ARG A 234 -9.64 7.23 0.68
C ARG A 234 -8.84 8.51 0.84
N PHE A 235 -9.53 9.64 0.91
CA PHE A 235 -8.89 10.93 1.16
C PHE A 235 -8.17 10.93 2.51
N LEU A 236 -8.81 10.42 3.57
CA LEU A 236 -8.23 10.34 4.90
C LEU A 236 -6.96 9.46 4.92
N ILE A 237 -6.97 8.32 4.24
CA ILE A 237 -5.80 7.45 4.08
C ILE A 237 -4.66 8.21 3.39
N ALA A 238 -4.95 8.95 2.31
CA ALA A 238 -3.93 9.75 1.62
C ALA A 238 -3.31 10.81 2.54
N LEU A 239 -4.12 11.47 3.39
CA LEU A 239 -3.63 12.44 4.37
C LEU A 239 -2.70 11.78 5.39
N VAL A 240 -3.15 10.72 6.04
CA VAL A 240 -2.38 10.03 7.07
C VAL A 240 -1.11 9.42 6.49
N ALA A 241 -1.19 8.83 5.28
CA ALA A 241 -0.04 8.25 4.59
C ALA A 241 0.99 9.33 4.19
N THR A 242 0.54 10.50 3.73
CA THR A 242 1.44 11.63 3.43
C THR A 242 2.16 12.09 4.68
N TYR A 243 1.43 12.30 5.78
CA TYR A 243 2.03 12.67 7.06
C TYR A 243 3.06 11.63 7.53
N HIS A 244 2.74 10.33 7.38
CA HIS A 244 3.71 9.26 7.64
C HIS A 244 4.95 9.40 6.78
N MET A 245 4.80 9.63 5.47
CA MET A 245 5.94 9.79 4.55
C MET A 245 6.77 11.06 4.81
N VAL A 246 6.21 12.08 5.45
CA VAL A 246 6.93 13.29 5.87
C VAL A 246 7.63 13.08 7.22
N LEU A 247 6.98 12.40 8.15
CA LEU A 247 7.58 12.02 9.44
C LEU A 247 8.68 10.97 9.30
N ASN A 248 8.52 10.02 8.40
CA ASN A 248 9.38 8.84 8.28
C ASN A 248 10.86 9.20 7.99
N PRO A 249 11.20 10.13 7.07
CA PRO A 249 12.55 10.67 6.97
C PRO A 249 13.05 11.31 8.26
N SER A 250 12.18 11.98 9.02
CA SER A 250 12.53 12.62 10.29
C SER A 250 12.88 11.59 11.38
N VAL A 251 12.10 10.52 11.46
CA VAL A 251 12.38 9.36 12.33
C VAL A 251 13.65 8.64 11.86
N TYR A 252 13.83 8.48 10.56
CA TYR A 252 15.05 7.90 9.99
C TYR A 252 16.32 8.69 10.37
N PHE A 253 16.30 10.01 10.22
CA PHE A 253 17.42 10.86 10.64
C PHE A 253 17.65 10.84 12.15
N ALA A 254 16.58 10.79 12.96
CA ALA A 254 16.70 10.67 14.41
C ALA A 254 17.30 9.32 14.85
N LEU A 255 16.86 8.22 14.22
CA LEU A 255 17.37 6.87 14.48
C LEU A 255 18.83 6.73 14.04
N GLN A 256 19.24 7.37 12.94
CA GLN A 256 20.63 7.36 12.51
C GLN A 256 21.55 8.05 13.53
N ASN A 257 21.15 9.21 14.06
CA ASN A 257 21.92 9.96 15.04
C ASN A 257 21.96 9.29 16.44
N GLY A 258 21.03 8.37 16.73
CA GLY A 258 20.99 7.60 17.97
C GLY A 258 21.75 6.27 17.94
N VAL A 259 22.14 5.78 16.75
CA VAL A 259 22.90 4.52 16.59
C VAL A 259 24.42 4.76 16.63
N GLU A 260 24.86 6.02 16.55
CA GLU A 260 26.27 6.44 16.72
C GLU A 260 26.65 6.79 18.17
N LYS A 261 25.86 6.34 19.16
CA LYS A 261 26.22 6.40 20.58
C LYS A 261 26.33 5.01 21.20
#